data_AF-A0A2M9B9S5-F1
#
_entry.id   AF-A0A2M9B9S5-F1
#
_cell.length_a   1.000
_cell.length_b   1.000
_cell.length_c   1.000
_cell.angle_alpha   90.00
_cell.angle_beta   90.00
_cell.angle_gamma   90.00
#
_symmetry.space_group_name_H-M   'P 1'
#
loop_
_entity.id
_entity.type
_entity.pdbx_description
1 polymer ?
#
loop_
_entity_poly.entity_id
_entity_poly.type
_entity_poly.pdbx_seq_one_letter_code
_entity_poly.pdbx_strand_id
1 'polypeptide(L)'
;MQFSQVVQRVPRFLRSFYFLTGSAFLVWMLVFDANDLLKQYDMYAKWRELQAEKEYYLNNIEVVKKDRAELLSSPELLEKFAREKYIMKRPGEDVFILVPQEQE
;
A
#
# COMPACT_ATOMS: atom_id res chain seq x y z
N MET A 1 3.01 -3.89 54.69
CA MET A 1 3.19 -5.28 54.23
C MET A 1 1.81 -5.94 54.13
N GLN A 2 1.25 -6.10 52.92
CA GLN A 2 -0.03 -6.78 52.66
C GLN A 2 0.07 -7.80 51.49
N PHE A 3 1.27 -8.21 51.11
CA PHE A 3 1.48 -9.11 49.97
C PHE A 3 0.89 -10.52 50.19
N SER A 4 0.74 -10.98 51.43
CA SER A 4 0.21 -12.32 51.75
C SER A 4 -1.28 -12.48 51.41
N GLN A 5 -2.06 -11.39 51.48
CA GLN A 5 -3.51 -11.40 51.21
C GLN A 5 -3.80 -11.59 49.71
N VAL A 6 -2.99 -10.97 48.84
CA VAL A 6 -3.12 -11.09 47.38
C VAL A 6 -2.79 -12.50 46.92
N VAL A 7 -1.71 -13.08 47.44
CA VAL A 7 -1.28 -14.44 47.09
C VAL A 7 -2.34 -15.48 47.48
N GLN A 8 -3.07 -15.30 48.59
CA GLN A 8 -4.11 -16.23 49.02
C GLN A 8 -5.35 -16.24 48.10
N ARG A 9 -5.66 -15.14 47.42
CA ARG A 9 -6.79 -15.05 46.48
C ARG A 9 -6.52 -15.63 45.10
N VAL A 10 -5.26 -15.88 44.76
CA VAL A 10 -4.86 -16.42 43.45
C VAL A 10 -5.15 -17.93 43.40
N PRO A 11 -5.94 -18.43 42.43
CA PRO A 11 -6.18 -19.86 42.26
C PRO A 11 -4.90 -20.73 42.27
N ARG A 12 -4.98 -21.93 42.86
CA ARG A 12 -3.80 -22.80 43.09
C ARG A 12 -3.05 -23.17 41.80
N PHE A 13 -3.76 -23.26 40.67
CA PHE A 13 -3.16 -23.56 39.36
C PHE A 13 -2.25 -22.44 38.85
N LEU A 14 -2.56 -21.17 39.13
CA LEU A 14 -1.74 -20.01 38.73
C LEU A 14 -0.42 -19.91 39.51
N ARG A 15 -0.27 -20.65 40.61
CA ARG A 15 0.96 -20.73 41.41
C ARG A 15 1.80 -21.96 41.07
N SER A 16 1.32 -22.82 40.18
CA SER A 16 2.09 -23.98 39.71
C SER A 16 3.32 -23.49 38.96
N PHE A 17 4.49 -24.07 39.26
CA PHE A 17 5.73 -23.78 38.54
C PHE A 17 5.53 -23.93 37.03
N TYR A 18 4.87 -25.01 36.60
CA TYR A 18 4.58 -25.28 35.19
C TYR A 18 3.66 -24.23 34.55
N PHE A 19 2.70 -23.68 35.31
CA PHE A 19 1.82 -22.64 34.79
C PHE A 19 2.57 -21.32 34.63
N LEU A 20 3.38 -20.94 35.62
CA LEU A 20 4.17 -19.70 35.58
C LEU A 20 5.23 -19.76 34.47
N THR A 21 5.98 -20.86 34.37
CA THR A 21 6.98 -21.02 33.31
C THR A 21 6.34 -21.15 31.94
N GLY A 22 5.23 -21.90 31.81
CA GLY A 22 4.48 -22.00 30.57
C GLY A 22 3.90 -20.66 30.12
N SER A 23 3.32 -19.88 31.04
CA SER A 23 2.80 -18.55 30.73
C SER A 23 3.90 -17.57 30.38
N ALA A 24 5.02 -17.58 31.10
CA ALA A 24 6.19 -16.76 30.77
C ALA A 24 6.75 -17.14 29.39
N PHE A 25 6.81 -18.43 29.06
CA PHE A 25 7.23 -18.91 27.75
C PHE A 25 6.27 -18.49 26.64
N LEU A 26 4.96 -18.55 26.86
CA LEU A 26 3.96 -18.06 25.90
C LEU A 26 4.09 -16.56 25.68
N VAL A 27 4.22 -15.77 26.75
CA VAL A 27 4.46 -14.32 26.63
C VAL A 27 5.77 -14.05 25.89
N TRP A 28 6.81 -14.85 26.14
CA TRP A 28 8.08 -14.75 25.43
C TRP A 28 7.91 -14.98 23.93
N MET A 29 7.23 -16.06 23.54
CA MET A 29 6.97 -16.35 22.12
C MET A 29 6.07 -15.31 21.45
N LEU A 30 5.14 -14.69 22.18
CA LEU A 30 4.22 -13.71 21.60
C LEU A 30 4.84 -12.33 21.41
N VAL A 31 5.81 -11.94 22.25
CA VAL A 31 6.34 -10.56 22.31
C VAL A 31 7.81 -10.45 21.90
N PHE A 32 8.65 -11.41 22.26
CA PHE A 32 10.10 -11.32 22.06
C PHE A 32 10.60 -12.17 20.90
N ASP A 33 9.75 -13.02 20.31
CA ASP A 33 10.13 -13.82 19.16
C ASP A 33 10.09 -13.04 17.85
N ALA A 34 10.86 -13.50 16.86
CA ALA A 34 10.99 -12.85 15.56
C ALA A 34 9.67 -12.80 14.77
N ASN A 35 8.70 -13.67 15.09
CA ASN A 35 7.37 -13.75 14.47
C ASN A 35 6.25 -13.30 15.42
N ASP A 36 6.50 -12.27 16.23
CA ASP A 36 5.47 -11.65 17.06
C ASP A 36 4.21 -11.25 16.26
N LEU A 37 3.10 -11.09 16.98
CA LEU A 37 1.79 -10.81 16.39
C LEU A 37 1.76 -9.48 15.60
N LEU A 38 2.60 -8.50 15.98
CA LEU A 38 2.66 -7.21 15.31
C LEU A 38 3.28 -7.36 13.92
N LYS A 39 4.39 -8.08 13.79
CA LYS A 39 5.01 -8.35 12.49
C LYS A 39 4.11 -9.15 11.57
N GLN A 40 3.34 -10.10 12.10
CA GLN A 40 2.36 -10.83 11.30
C GLN A 40 1.26 -9.91 10.76
N TYR A 41 0.79 -8.98 11.59
CA TYR A 41 -0.18 -7.97 11.17
C TYR A 41 0.39 -7.05 10.09
N ASP A 42 1.60 -6.51 10.28
CA ASP A 42 2.27 -5.63 9.33
C ASP A 42 2.52 -6.34 8.00
N MET A 43 2.95 -7.60 8.04
CA MET A 43 3.16 -8.41 6.85
C MET A 43 1.86 -8.67 6.09
N TYR A 44 0.76 -8.93 6.80
CA TYR A 44 -0.56 -9.09 6.18
C TYR A 44 -1.06 -7.77 5.57
N ALA A 45 -0.86 -6.64 6.26
CA ALA A 45 -1.18 -5.31 5.74
C ALA A 45 -0.39 -5.02 4.47
N LYS A 46 0.92 -5.26 4.48
CA LYS A 46 1.78 -5.07 3.30
C LYS A 46 1.41 -5.99 2.15
N TRP A 47 1.04 -7.23 2.46
CA TRP A 47 0.54 -8.17 1.44
C TRP A 47 -0.72 -7.65 0.75
N ARG A 48 -1.69 -7.10 1.51
CA ARG A 48 -2.90 -6.50 0.93
C ARG A 48 -2.60 -5.27 0.09
N GLU A 49 -1.70 -4.40 0.56
CA GLU A 49 -1.24 -3.23 -0.19
C GLU A 49 -0.65 -3.63 -1.55
N LEU A 50 0.24 -4.63 -1.56
CA LEU A 50 0.87 -5.12 -2.79
C LEU A 50 -0.13 -5.78 -3.75
N GLN A 51 -1.17 -6.47 -3.24
CA GLN A 51 -2.23 -6.99 -4.09
C GLN A 51 -3.05 -5.87 -4.73
N ALA A 52 -3.41 -4.83 -3.97
CA ALA A 52 -4.14 -3.68 -4.50
C ALA A 52 -3.30 -2.93 -5.55
N GLU A 53 -2.01 -2.73 -5.30
CA GLU A 53 -1.09 -2.11 -6.24
C GLU A 53 -0.94 -2.93 -7.53
N LYS A 54 -0.83 -4.26 -7.40
CA LYS A 54 -0.82 -5.17 -8.56
C LYS A 54 -2.08 -5.04 -9.40
N GLU A 55 -3.26 -5.09 -8.78
CA GLU A 55 -4.54 -4.94 -9.49
C GLU A 55 -4.65 -3.58 -10.19
N TYR A 56 -4.24 -2.51 -9.50
CA TYR A 56 -4.19 -1.17 -10.07
C TYR A 56 -3.32 -1.11 -11.34
N TYR A 57 -2.10 -1.64 -11.31
CA TYR A 57 -1.23 -1.61 -12.49
C TYR A 57 -1.73 -2.51 -13.61
N LEU A 58 -2.30 -3.68 -13.31
CA LEU A 58 -2.90 -4.55 -14.32
C LEU A 58 -4.03 -3.83 -15.06
N ASN A 59 -4.90 -3.13 -14.34
CA ASN A 59 -5.97 -2.33 -14.94
C ASN A 59 -5.41 -1.19 -15.81
N ASN A 60 -4.40 -0.47 -15.32
CA ASN A 60 -3.76 0.60 -16.10
C ASN A 60 -3.08 0.10 -17.37
N ILE A 61 -2.46 -1.09 -17.33
CA ILE A 61 -1.86 -1.70 -18.52
C ILE A 61 -2.93 -1.93 -19.60
N GLU A 62 -4.12 -2.43 -19.22
CA GLU A 62 -5.21 -2.66 -20.17
C GLU A 62 -5.76 -1.34 -20.74
N VAL A 63 -5.89 -0.30 -19.91
CA VAL A 63 -6.27 1.05 -20.38
C VAL A 63 -5.24 1.58 -21.38
N VAL A 64 -3.95 1.58 -21.02
CA VAL A 64 -2.88 2.10 -21.90
C VAL A 64 -2.78 1.31 -23.20
N LYS A 65 -2.97 -0.03 -23.17
CA LYS A 65 -3.02 -0.84 -24.39
C LYS A 65 -4.17 -0.43 -25.30
N LYS A 66 -5.35 -0.19 -24.73
CA LYS A 66 -6.53 0.26 -25.48
C LYS A 66 -6.30 1.64 -26.09
N ASP A 67 -5.82 2.60 -25.29
CA ASP A 67 -5.50 3.94 -25.75
C ASP A 67 -4.46 3.91 -26.87
N ARG A 68 -3.40 3.09 -26.71
CA ARG A 68 -2.39 2.90 -27.75
C ARG A 68 -2.98 2.32 -29.04
N ALA A 69 -3.87 1.34 -28.94
CA ALA A 69 -4.50 0.74 -30.12
C ALA A 69 -5.38 1.76 -30.86
N GLU A 70 -6.13 2.59 -30.12
CA GLU A 70 -6.95 3.67 -30.68
C GLU A 70 -6.07 4.75 -31.33
N LEU A 71 -5.02 5.21 -30.65
CA LEU A 71 -4.08 6.22 -31.16
C LEU A 71 -3.32 5.77 -32.41
N LEU A 72 -2.91 4.50 -32.47
CA LEU A 72 -2.16 3.95 -33.61
C LEU A 72 -3.06 3.44 -34.74
N SER A 73 -4.38 3.48 -34.57
CA SER A 73 -5.32 3.00 -35.58
C SER A 73 -5.39 3.90 -36.82
N SER A 74 -5.11 5.21 -36.67
CA SER A 74 -5.09 6.15 -37.79
C SER A 74 -4.02 7.24 -37.63
N PRO A 75 -3.41 7.70 -38.74
CA PRO A 75 -2.46 8.82 -38.72
C PRO A 75 -3.05 10.13 -38.18
N GLU A 76 -4.34 10.36 -38.41
CA GLU A 76 -5.04 11.58 -37.97
C GLU A 76 -5.21 11.64 -36.45
N LEU A 77 -5.58 10.52 -35.81
CA LEU A 77 -5.67 10.44 -34.35
C LEU A 77 -4.30 10.60 -33.69
N LEU A 78 -3.26 10.04 -34.30
CA LEU A 78 -1.88 10.20 -33.84
C LEU A 78 -1.42 11.66 -33.91
N GLU A 79 -1.69 12.35 -35.03
CA GLU A 79 -1.36 13.78 -35.17
C GLU A 79 -2.14 14.62 -34.15
N LYS A 80 -3.44 14.36 -33.97
CA LYS A 80 -4.27 15.05 -32.97
C LYS A 80 -3.71 14.88 -31.55
N PHE A 81 -3.37 13.65 -31.16
CA PHE A 81 -2.79 13.38 -29.86
C PHE A 81 -1.42 14.05 -29.66
N ALA A 82 -0.56 14.02 -30.67
CA ALA A 82 0.74 14.70 -30.63
C ALA A 82 0.58 16.23 -30.46
N ARG A 83 -0.43 16.83 -31.10
CA ARG A 83 -0.74 18.26 -31.00
C ARG A 83 -1.36 18.64 -29.66
N GLU A 84 -2.36 17.90 -29.18
CA GLU A 84 -3.06 18.24 -27.94
C GLU A 84 -2.23 17.90 -26.69
N LYS A 85 -1.55 16.75 -26.68
CA LYS A 85 -0.83 16.27 -25.49
C LYS A 85 0.59 16.80 -25.39
N TYR A 86 1.28 16.89 -26.52
CA TYR A 86 2.71 17.23 -26.58
C TYR A 86 2.99 18.55 -27.29
N ILE A 87 1.96 19.24 -27.80
CA ILE A 87 2.08 20.54 -28.48
C ILE A 87 3.08 20.44 -29.65
N MET A 88 3.09 19.28 -30.32
CA MET A 88 3.96 19.07 -31.48
C MET A 88 3.48 19.92 -32.66
N LYS A 89 4.44 20.41 -33.46
CA LYS A 89 4.19 21.27 -34.62
C LYS A 89 4.97 20.78 -35.83
N ARG A 90 4.46 21.08 -37.04
CA ARG A 90 5.22 20.80 -38.27
C ARG A 90 6.35 21.82 -38.46
N PRO A 91 7.41 21.47 -39.23
CA PRO A 91 8.40 22.46 -39.66
C PRO A 91 7.73 23.62 -40.39
N GLY A 92 7.98 24.86 -39.94
CA GLY A 92 7.37 26.07 -40.50
C GLY A 92 6.00 26.44 -39.92
N GLU A 93 5.52 25.72 -38.90
CA GLU A 93 4.28 26.03 -38.19
C GLU A 93 4.57 26.80 -36.88
N ASP A 94 3.77 27.83 -36.60
CA ASP A 94 3.82 28.60 -35.35
C ASP A 94 2.60 28.25 -34.47
N VAL A 95 2.86 27.90 -33.21
CA VAL A 95 1.84 27.50 -32.23
C VAL A 95 1.81 28.51 -31.10
N PHE A 96 0.62 29.05 -30.81
CA PHE A 96 0.41 30.03 -29.74
C PHE A 96 -0.41 29.39 -28.61
N ILE A 97 0.08 29.50 -27.38
CA ILE A 97 -0.65 29.08 -26.17
C ILE A 97 -1.30 30.33 -25.59
N LEU A 98 -2.63 30.39 -25.56
CA LEU A 98 -3.36 31.49 -24.97
C LEU A 98 -3.43 31.30 -23.45
N VAL A 99 -2.73 32.14 -22.71
CA VAL A 99 -2.82 32.17 -21.24
C VAL A 99 -3.74 33.34 -20.85
N PRO A 100 -4.80 33.11 -20.07
CA PRO A 100 -5.62 34.21 -19.57
C PRO A 100 -4.76 35.16 -18.72
N GLN A 101 -4.98 36.46 -18.86
CA GLN A 101 -4.25 37.47 -18.09
C GLN A 101 -4.57 37.29 -16.61
N GLU A 102 -3.55 37.15 -15.77
CA GLU A 102 -3.70 37.22 -14.32
C GLU A 102 -4.24 38.62 -13.98
N GLN A 103 -5.42 38.66 -13.35
CA GLN A 103 -5.98 39.90 -12.83
C GLN A 103 -5.19 40.24 -11.56
N GLU A 104 -4.30 41.23 -11.63
CA GLU A 104 -3.69 41.87 -10.45
C GLU A 104 -4.72 42.63 -9.60
#